data_AF-F2NY72-F1
#
_entry.id   AF-F2NY72-F1
#
_cell.length_a   1.000
_cell.length_b   1.000
_cell.length_c   1.000
_cell.angle_alpha   90.00
_cell.angle_beta   90.00
_cell.angle_gamma   90.00
#
_symmetry.space_group_name_H-M   'P 1'
#
loop_
_entity.id
_entity.type
_entity.pdbx_description
1 polymer ?
#
loop_
_entity_poly.entity_id
_entity_poly.type
_entity_poly.pdbx_seq_one_letter_code
_entity_poly.pdbx_strand_id
1 'polypeptide(L)'
;MSEKNFILPNKLEIEKRYESYRPAFNEILDKIENLLKQKINLPSNPTYKARIKSFPSYYKKILRQKAKESSESIELVTLTDMIGIRVICAFVEDLALVEKQVVESFDVKEIERKGADQSFKEFGYESVHILIAIPENCLPESGISPELRKNLVCEIQVRTILQDAWAEVEHELIYKSEFNPFDKPLRRKLASINASLTLADIIFQEIRDYQKKLQTELGERRNSFYEKADEFSEEMLGQSHHQVADSSIIGSPFSKGSIDDLVLTALHEHNTGNFKKAVEIYTQIINSEPVPPAMVLSVIYKHRGMAYFAQSLYEQALNDFKKSVEYDPKCFRSIYYEGIVYSVQGKDKEAVECFDNSLAIDAFQSHVYYRRALALFNIGNYTKAMEDVNNALKLGLENEDLNTLKLKLIKKFDMNM
;
A
#
# COMPACT_ATOMS: atom_id res chain seq x y z
N MET A 1 15.44 5.29 -66.20
CA MET A 1 15.52 5.69 -64.79
C MET A 1 14.46 6.77 -64.58
N SER A 2 13.29 6.39 -64.07
CA SER A 2 12.23 7.34 -63.72
C SER A 2 12.60 7.99 -62.38
N GLU A 3 12.95 9.27 -62.41
CA GLU A 3 13.11 10.10 -61.21
C GLU A 3 11.83 10.01 -60.38
N LYS A 4 11.89 9.36 -59.23
CA LYS A 4 10.84 9.47 -58.21
C LYS A 4 10.91 10.91 -57.69
N ASN A 5 10.09 11.79 -58.25
CA ASN A 5 9.84 13.11 -57.69
C ASN A 5 9.27 12.95 -56.28
N PHE A 6 10.13 13.09 -55.27
CA PHE A 6 9.70 13.22 -53.88
C PHE A 6 9.06 14.59 -53.72
N ILE A 7 7.74 14.67 -53.90
CA ILE A 7 6.97 15.88 -53.57
C ILE A 7 6.97 15.98 -52.03
N LEU A 8 7.82 16.86 -51.50
CA LEU A 8 7.80 17.21 -50.08
C LEU A 8 6.43 17.82 -49.76
N PRO A 9 5.65 17.25 -48.85
CA PRO A 9 4.35 17.81 -48.52
C PRO A 9 4.53 19.22 -47.91
N ASN A 10 3.64 20.15 -48.25
CA ASN A 10 3.72 21.54 -47.78
C ASN A 10 3.61 21.58 -46.25
N LYS A 11 4.75 21.75 -45.57
CA LYS A 11 4.85 21.77 -44.10
C LYS A 11 3.84 22.73 -43.46
N LEU A 12 3.63 23.89 -44.09
CA LEU A 12 2.77 24.95 -43.57
C LEU A 12 1.28 24.56 -43.59
N GLU A 13 0.85 23.80 -44.60
CA GLU A 13 -0.53 23.31 -44.72
C GLU A 13 -0.81 22.20 -43.70
N ILE A 14 0.15 21.27 -43.51
CA ILE A 14 0.05 20.23 -42.49
C ILE A 14 0.02 20.86 -41.09
N GLU A 15 0.84 21.87 -40.84
CA GLU A 15 0.88 22.59 -39.56
C GLU A 15 -0.45 23.25 -39.23
N LYS A 16 -1.01 24.02 -40.17
CA LYS A 16 -2.32 24.67 -39.99
C LYS A 16 -3.42 23.65 -39.70
N ARG A 17 -3.43 22.52 -40.41
CA ARG A 17 -4.42 21.47 -40.21
C ARG A 17 -4.24 20.75 -38.88
N TYR A 18 -3.00 20.43 -38.49
CA TYR A 18 -2.70 19.83 -37.19
C TYR A 18 -3.17 20.72 -36.04
N GLU A 19 -2.85 22.01 -36.10
CA GLU A 19 -3.24 22.98 -35.08
C GLU A 19 -4.76 23.22 -35.05
N SER A 20 -5.47 23.07 -36.18
CA SER A 20 -6.94 23.12 -36.18
C SER A 20 -7.61 21.97 -35.41
N TYR A 21 -6.99 20.79 -35.35
CA TYR A 21 -7.50 19.63 -34.61
C TYR A 21 -7.06 19.62 -33.13
N ARG A 22 -6.09 20.47 -32.76
CA ARG A 22 -5.51 20.49 -31.41
C ARG A 22 -6.52 20.75 -30.29
N PRO A 23 -7.50 21.68 -30.42
CA PRO A 23 -8.53 21.85 -29.38
C PRO A 23 -9.33 20.57 -29.14
N ALA A 24 -9.70 19.87 -30.22
CA ALA A 24 -10.44 18.62 -30.14
C ALA A 24 -9.61 17.49 -29.49
N PHE A 25 -8.31 17.44 -29.76
CA PHE A 25 -7.40 16.50 -29.08
C PHE A 25 -7.26 16.79 -27.58
N ASN A 26 -7.24 18.06 -27.15
CA ASN A 26 -7.22 18.40 -25.72
C ASN A 26 -8.52 17.96 -25.03
N GLU A 27 -9.67 18.19 -25.66
CA GLU A 27 -10.96 17.77 -25.09
C GLU A 27 -11.03 16.24 -24.91
N ILE A 28 -10.57 15.49 -25.91
CA ILE A 28 -10.47 14.01 -25.82
C ILE A 28 -9.54 13.62 -24.68
N LEU A 29 -8.37 14.24 -24.59
CA LEU A 29 -7.36 13.95 -23.57
C LEU A 29 -7.92 14.17 -22.15
N ASP A 30 -8.57 15.31 -21.90
CA ASP A 30 -9.16 15.65 -20.60
C ASP A 30 -10.26 14.67 -20.20
N LYS A 31 -11.11 14.26 -21.16
CA LYS A 31 -12.18 13.27 -20.89
C LYS A 31 -11.61 11.89 -20.57
N ILE A 32 -10.61 11.42 -21.32
CA ILE A 32 -9.96 10.12 -21.06
C ILE A 32 -9.23 10.15 -19.71
N GLU A 33 -8.52 11.24 -19.39
CA GLU A 33 -7.84 11.38 -18.10
C GLU A 33 -8.84 11.31 -16.93
N ASN A 34 -9.98 12.00 -17.04
CA ASN A 34 -11.02 11.95 -16.02
C ASN A 34 -11.65 10.56 -15.87
N LEU A 35 -11.87 9.85 -16.99
CA LEU A 35 -12.34 8.46 -16.94
C LEU A 35 -11.32 7.54 -16.26
N LEU A 36 -10.03 7.69 -16.58
CA LEU A 36 -8.97 6.91 -15.92
C LEU A 36 -8.95 7.17 -14.41
N LYS A 37 -9.05 8.43 -13.99
CA LYS A 37 -9.13 8.81 -12.57
C LYS A 37 -10.34 8.21 -11.84
N GLN A 38 -11.47 8.03 -12.53
CA GLN A 38 -12.67 7.42 -11.96
C GLN A 38 -12.62 5.89 -11.91
N LYS A 39 -11.93 5.28 -12.88
CA LYS A 39 -11.89 3.81 -13.04
C LYS A 39 -10.76 3.15 -12.29
N ILE A 40 -9.62 3.82 -12.15
CA ILE A 40 -8.44 3.27 -11.47
C ILE A 40 -8.60 3.45 -9.96
N ASN A 41 -8.79 2.34 -9.26
CA ASN A 41 -8.80 2.27 -7.80
C ASN A 41 -7.53 1.57 -7.30
N LEU A 42 -6.74 2.29 -6.51
CA LEU A 42 -5.50 1.81 -5.90
C LEU A 42 -5.40 2.28 -4.45
N PRO A 43 -4.67 1.55 -3.57
CA PRO A 43 -4.38 2.02 -2.22
C PRO A 43 -3.63 3.37 -2.18
N SER A 44 -2.85 3.66 -3.21
CA SER A 44 -2.14 4.93 -3.40
C SER A 44 -2.51 5.51 -4.76
N ASN A 45 -3.02 6.74 -4.75
CA ASN A 45 -3.50 7.39 -5.97
C ASN A 45 -2.33 7.64 -6.95
N PRO A 46 -2.45 7.19 -8.21
CA PRO A 46 -1.41 7.42 -9.20
C PRO A 46 -1.44 8.88 -9.70
N THR A 47 -0.31 9.33 -10.23
CA THR A 47 -0.18 10.64 -10.88
C THR A 47 -0.38 10.51 -12.38
N TYR A 48 -1.12 11.45 -12.98
CA TYR A 48 -1.41 11.45 -14.41
C TYR A 48 -0.64 12.58 -15.09
N LYS A 49 0.12 12.26 -16.15
CA LYS A 49 0.76 13.24 -17.03
C LYS A 49 0.21 13.07 -18.44
N ALA A 50 -0.67 13.99 -18.83
CA ALA A 50 -1.27 14.00 -20.15
C ALA A 50 -0.46 14.88 -21.11
N ARG A 51 -0.24 14.42 -22.35
CA ARG A 51 0.49 15.17 -23.38
C ARG A 51 -0.08 14.93 -24.77
N ILE A 52 -0.15 15.99 -25.55
CA ILE A 52 -0.35 15.92 -27.00
C ILE A 52 0.99 16.11 -27.68
N LYS A 53 1.28 15.31 -28.71
CA LYS A 53 2.51 15.45 -29.47
C LYS A 53 2.63 16.86 -30.09
N SER A 54 3.81 17.46 -30.04
CA SER A 54 4.04 18.75 -30.70
C SER A 54 4.17 18.57 -32.22
N PHE A 55 3.74 19.57 -33.00
CA PHE A 55 3.85 19.54 -34.47
C PHE A 55 5.28 19.22 -34.98
N PRO A 56 6.37 19.79 -34.44
CA PRO A 56 7.73 19.45 -34.88
C PRO A 56 8.05 17.95 -34.71
N SER A 57 7.62 17.35 -33.59
CA SER A 57 7.82 15.92 -33.31
C SER A 57 6.95 15.03 -34.20
N TYR A 58 5.71 15.47 -34.46
CA TYR A 58 4.76 14.81 -35.37
C TYR A 58 5.32 14.79 -36.80
N TYR A 59 5.73 15.95 -37.32
CA TYR A 59 6.30 16.09 -38.65
C TYR A 59 7.58 15.27 -38.84
N LYS A 60 8.49 15.27 -37.84
CA LYS A 60 9.71 14.43 -37.88
C LYS A 60 9.39 12.94 -37.95
N LYS A 61 8.34 12.47 -37.25
CA LYS A 61 7.93 11.06 -37.25
C LYS A 61 7.27 10.68 -38.58
N ILE A 62 6.45 11.55 -39.17
CA ILE A 62 5.90 11.36 -40.53
C ILE A 62 7.01 11.26 -41.56
N LEU A 63 8.00 12.14 -41.53
CA LEU A 63 9.11 12.10 -42.50
C LEU A 63 9.88 10.78 -42.45
N ARG A 64 10.05 10.21 -41.25
CA ARG A 64 10.67 8.89 -41.06
C ARG A 64 9.79 7.74 -41.61
N GLN A 65 8.46 7.85 -41.53
CA GLN A 65 7.52 6.85 -42.04
C GLN A 65 7.28 6.96 -43.55
N LYS A 66 7.08 8.17 -44.10
CA LYS A 66 6.87 8.41 -45.55
C LYS A 66 8.10 8.09 -46.42
N ALA A 67 9.27 7.92 -45.82
CA ALA A 67 10.43 7.34 -46.51
C ALA A 67 10.19 5.85 -46.93
N LYS A 68 9.15 5.19 -46.41
CA LYS A 68 8.82 3.77 -46.69
C LYS A 68 7.56 3.55 -47.55
N GLU A 69 6.62 4.50 -47.62
CA GLU A 69 5.37 4.32 -48.37
C GLU A 69 5.10 5.50 -49.32
N SER A 70 5.00 5.19 -50.62
CA SER A 70 4.64 6.12 -51.68
C SER A 70 3.11 6.19 -51.76
N SER A 71 2.48 7.16 -51.10
CA SER A 71 1.04 7.42 -51.30
C SER A 71 0.70 8.91 -51.16
N GLU A 72 -0.06 9.38 -52.15
CA GLU A 72 -0.49 10.77 -52.42
C GLU A 72 -1.73 11.19 -51.61
N SER A 73 -1.90 10.73 -50.36
CA SER A 73 -3.04 11.15 -49.55
C SER A 73 -2.77 12.48 -48.80
N ILE A 74 -3.69 13.43 -48.99
CA ILE A 74 -3.75 14.77 -48.39
C ILE A 74 -4.27 14.71 -46.93
N GLU A 75 -4.70 13.54 -46.48
CA GLU A 75 -5.19 13.28 -45.12
C GLU A 75 -4.08 13.23 -44.07
N LEU A 76 -4.46 13.58 -42.83
CA LEU A 76 -3.56 13.62 -41.69
C LEU A 76 -3.24 12.18 -41.26
N VAL A 77 -1.96 11.80 -41.30
CA VAL A 77 -1.50 10.46 -40.92
C VAL A 77 -1.70 10.27 -39.42
N THR A 78 -2.54 9.31 -39.03
CA THR A 78 -2.74 8.98 -37.61
C THR A 78 -1.54 8.24 -37.06
N LEU A 79 -0.90 8.80 -36.02
CA LEU A 79 0.16 8.13 -35.27
C LEU A 79 -0.42 7.56 -33.98
N THR A 80 0.14 6.45 -33.50
CA THR A 80 -0.29 5.78 -32.28
C THR A 80 -0.10 6.62 -31.02
N ASP A 81 0.84 7.57 -31.04
CA ASP A 81 1.27 8.39 -29.91
C ASP A 81 0.94 9.88 -30.11
N MET A 82 -0.15 10.20 -30.81
CA MET A 82 -0.65 11.58 -30.95
C MET A 82 -1.19 12.12 -29.61
N ILE A 83 -2.02 11.29 -28.94
CA ILE A 83 -2.60 11.55 -27.63
C ILE A 83 -1.98 10.54 -26.67
N GLY A 84 -1.27 11.01 -25.66
CA GLY A 84 -0.58 10.15 -24.70
C GLY A 84 -0.88 10.53 -23.27
N ILE A 85 -1.21 9.54 -22.44
CA ILE A 85 -1.39 9.72 -20.99
C ILE A 85 -0.40 8.80 -20.30
N ARG A 86 0.41 9.33 -19.38
CA ARG A 86 1.21 8.51 -18.47
C ARG A 86 0.49 8.36 -17.14
N VAL A 87 0.33 7.12 -16.69
CA VAL A 87 -0.14 6.77 -15.36
C VAL A 87 1.07 6.35 -14.54
N ILE A 88 1.37 7.14 -13.51
CA ILE A 88 2.59 7.01 -12.70
C ILE A 88 2.19 6.48 -11.32
N CYS A 89 2.53 5.23 -11.07
CA CYS A 89 2.29 4.51 -9.83
C CYS A 89 3.46 4.68 -8.86
N ALA A 90 3.18 4.57 -7.56
CA ALA A 90 4.22 4.61 -6.54
C ALA A 90 5.03 3.31 -6.48
N PHE A 91 4.41 2.15 -6.77
CA PHE A 91 5.03 0.84 -6.62
C PHE A 91 4.82 -0.06 -7.85
N VAL A 92 5.67 -1.07 -7.99
CA VAL A 92 5.71 -1.96 -9.16
C VAL A 92 4.47 -2.86 -9.25
N GLU A 93 3.99 -3.40 -8.13
CA GLU A 93 2.80 -4.26 -8.10
C GLU A 93 1.54 -3.50 -8.57
N ASP A 94 1.49 -2.19 -8.37
CA ASP A 94 0.36 -1.36 -8.80
C ASP A 94 0.26 -1.26 -10.33
N LEU A 95 1.37 -1.47 -11.07
CA LEU A 95 1.37 -1.42 -12.54
C LEU A 95 0.45 -2.49 -13.14
N ALA A 96 0.53 -3.73 -12.61
CA ALA A 96 -0.30 -4.85 -13.06
C ALA A 96 -1.78 -4.62 -12.74
N LEU A 97 -2.08 -3.99 -11.59
CA LEU A 97 -3.45 -3.62 -11.21
C LEU A 97 -4.02 -2.56 -12.16
N VAL A 98 -3.22 -1.55 -12.53
CA VAL A 98 -3.63 -0.52 -13.50
C VAL A 98 -3.83 -1.13 -14.89
N GLU A 99 -2.90 -1.95 -15.38
CA GLU A 99 -3.03 -2.63 -16.67
C GLU A 99 -4.34 -3.41 -16.74
N LYS A 100 -4.64 -4.21 -15.71
CA LYS A 100 -5.90 -4.96 -15.63
C LYS A 100 -7.13 -4.04 -15.66
N GLN A 101 -7.16 -3.00 -14.84
CA GLN A 101 -8.31 -2.09 -14.77
C GLN A 101 -8.51 -1.29 -16.08
N VAL A 102 -7.43 -0.94 -16.78
CA VAL A 102 -7.51 -0.28 -18.09
C VAL A 102 -8.05 -1.26 -19.15
N VAL A 103 -7.55 -2.49 -19.19
CA VAL A 103 -8.04 -3.54 -20.11
C VAL A 103 -9.52 -3.85 -19.89
N GLU A 104 -9.99 -3.84 -18.64
CA GLU A 104 -11.41 -4.06 -18.31
C GLU A 104 -12.30 -2.84 -18.64
N SER A 105 -11.74 -1.63 -18.66
CA SER A 105 -12.50 -0.38 -18.80
C SER A 105 -12.53 0.20 -20.21
N PHE A 106 -11.58 -0.17 -21.07
CA PHE A 106 -11.38 0.43 -22.39
C PHE A 106 -11.25 -0.64 -23.48
N ASP A 107 -11.59 -0.27 -24.71
CA ASP A 107 -11.33 -1.10 -25.89
C ASP A 107 -9.85 -1.03 -26.27
N VAL A 108 -9.08 -2.03 -25.88
CA VAL A 108 -7.62 -2.11 -26.09
C VAL A 108 -7.31 -2.71 -27.45
N LYS A 109 -6.58 -1.95 -28.28
CA LYS A 109 -6.13 -2.39 -29.61
C LYS A 109 -4.83 -3.19 -29.55
N GLU A 110 -3.87 -2.73 -28.74
CA GLU A 110 -2.54 -3.32 -28.65
C GLU A 110 -1.90 -3.01 -27.30
N ILE A 111 -1.10 -3.95 -26.78
CA ILE A 111 -0.28 -3.76 -25.58
C ILE A 111 1.17 -4.03 -25.98
N GLU A 112 1.98 -2.98 -26.02
CA GLU A 112 3.43 -3.07 -26.24
C GLU A 112 4.16 -3.04 -24.89
N ARG A 113 5.12 -3.94 -24.69
CA ARG A 113 6.03 -3.90 -23.53
C ARG A 113 7.42 -3.47 -24.00
N LYS A 114 7.73 -2.18 -23.85
CA LYS A 114 9.03 -1.64 -24.27
C LYS A 114 10.08 -1.95 -23.22
N GLY A 115 11.16 -2.60 -23.63
CA GLY A 115 12.27 -3.00 -22.76
C GLY A 115 12.48 -4.52 -22.66
N ALA A 116 11.51 -5.34 -23.10
CA ALA A 116 11.58 -6.81 -23.01
C ALA A 116 12.64 -7.46 -23.92
N ASP A 117 13.03 -6.79 -25.02
CA ASP A 117 14.00 -7.30 -26.01
C ASP A 117 15.45 -6.86 -25.74
N GLN A 118 15.72 -6.18 -24.62
CA GLN A 118 17.08 -5.81 -24.27
C GLN A 118 17.84 -7.04 -23.77
N SER A 119 19.02 -7.28 -24.35
CA SER A 119 19.87 -8.43 -24.00
C SER A 119 20.09 -8.53 -22.49
N PHE A 120 20.39 -9.71 -21.95
CA PHE A 120 20.77 -9.98 -20.54
C PHE A 120 21.82 -9.02 -19.92
N LYS A 121 22.47 -8.15 -20.73
CA LYS A 121 23.44 -7.14 -20.31
C LYS A 121 22.85 -5.74 -20.05
N GLU A 122 21.60 -5.49 -20.42
CA GLU A 122 20.92 -4.21 -20.25
C GLU A 122 19.73 -4.44 -19.32
N PHE A 123 19.91 -4.13 -18.03
CA PHE A 123 18.79 -4.02 -17.10
C PHE A 123 17.90 -2.88 -17.59
N GLY A 124 16.88 -3.22 -18.38
CA GLY A 124 15.89 -2.29 -18.93
C GLY A 124 14.63 -2.32 -18.09
N TYR A 125 14.04 -1.16 -17.82
CA TYR A 125 12.70 -1.13 -17.24
C TYR A 125 11.68 -1.49 -18.30
N GLU A 126 10.75 -2.38 -17.95
CA GLU A 126 9.58 -2.65 -18.76
C GLU A 126 8.57 -1.51 -18.58
N SER A 127 8.36 -0.71 -19.63
CA SER A 127 7.22 0.20 -19.68
C SER A 127 6.09 -0.48 -20.43
N VAL A 128 4.92 -0.56 -19.79
CA VAL A 128 3.71 -1.05 -20.44
C VAL A 128 3.06 0.10 -21.19
N HIS A 129 2.91 -0.07 -22.50
CA HIS A 129 2.25 0.88 -23.40
C HIS A 129 0.95 0.23 -23.89
N ILE A 130 -0.18 0.79 -23.51
CA ILE A 130 -1.52 0.29 -23.86
C ILE A 130 -2.12 1.26 -24.88
N LEU A 131 -2.40 0.78 -26.08
CA LEU A 131 -3.09 1.54 -27.11
C LEU A 131 -4.59 1.28 -27.00
N ILE A 132 -5.35 2.31 -26.66
CA ILE A 132 -6.81 2.23 -26.55
C ILE A 132 -7.49 2.93 -27.72
N ALA A 133 -8.62 2.38 -28.17
CA ALA A 133 -9.57 3.12 -28.98
C ALA A 133 -10.18 4.26 -28.15
N ILE A 134 -10.49 5.39 -28.79
CA ILE A 134 -11.14 6.50 -28.09
C ILE A 134 -12.61 6.14 -27.86
N PRO A 135 -13.08 6.13 -26.60
CA PRO A 135 -14.49 5.88 -26.31
C PRO A 135 -15.42 6.91 -26.97
N GLU A 136 -16.60 6.49 -27.42
CA GLU A 136 -17.54 7.38 -28.12
C GLU A 136 -17.96 8.59 -27.26
N ASN A 137 -18.08 8.41 -25.95
CA ASN A 137 -18.40 9.48 -25.00
C ASN A 137 -17.28 10.54 -24.87
N CYS A 138 -16.06 10.23 -25.33
CA CYS A 138 -14.91 11.13 -25.29
C CYS A 138 -14.76 11.94 -26.59
N LEU A 139 -15.43 11.55 -27.67
CA LEU A 139 -15.31 12.23 -28.96
C LEU A 139 -16.10 13.56 -28.96
N PRO A 140 -15.53 14.66 -29.50
CA PRO A 140 -16.23 15.92 -29.62
C PRO A 140 -17.24 15.88 -30.76
N GLU A 141 -18.40 16.52 -30.58
CA GLU A 141 -19.51 16.53 -31.54
C GLU A 141 -19.11 17.17 -32.88
N SER A 142 -18.23 18.19 -32.87
CA SER A 142 -17.72 18.88 -34.05
C SER A 142 -16.18 19.03 -34.01
N GLY A 143 -15.55 19.15 -35.18
CA GLY A 143 -14.13 19.51 -35.28
C GLY A 143 -13.14 18.41 -35.67
N ILE A 144 -13.55 17.15 -35.82
CA ILE A 144 -12.67 16.04 -36.30
C ILE A 144 -13.34 15.36 -37.51
N SER A 145 -12.57 15.04 -38.56
CA SER A 145 -13.10 14.32 -39.72
C SER A 145 -13.46 12.86 -39.38
N PRO A 146 -14.48 12.26 -40.03
CA PRO A 146 -14.94 10.90 -39.74
C PRO A 146 -13.85 9.82 -39.85
N GLU A 147 -12.95 9.93 -40.83
CA GLU A 147 -11.83 9.01 -41.02
C GLU A 147 -10.79 9.13 -39.91
N LEU A 148 -10.52 10.37 -39.46
CA LEU A 148 -9.61 10.62 -38.35
C LEU A 148 -10.19 10.09 -37.04
N ARG A 149 -11.52 10.23 -36.82
CA ARG A 149 -12.20 9.67 -35.63
C ARG A 149 -12.03 8.15 -35.52
N LYS A 150 -12.10 7.41 -36.64
CA LYS A 150 -12.01 5.95 -36.65
C LYS A 150 -10.60 5.41 -36.34
N ASN A 151 -9.58 6.16 -36.78
CA ASN A 151 -8.18 5.73 -36.70
C ASN A 151 -7.41 6.31 -35.50
N LEU A 152 -7.99 7.29 -34.80
CA LEU A 152 -7.36 7.91 -33.65
C LEU A 152 -7.34 6.95 -32.44
N VAL A 153 -6.21 6.92 -31.76
CA VAL A 153 -5.96 6.08 -30.58
C VAL A 153 -5.28 6.92 -29.51
N CYS A 154 -5.43 6.49 -28.26
CA CYS A 154 -4.69 7.06 -27.13
C CYS A 154 -3.68 6.04 -26.63
N GLU A 155 -2.43 6.47 -26.46
CA GLU A 155 -1.37 5.68 -25.84
C GLU A 155 -1.35 5.95 -24.33
N ILE A 156 -1.68 4.94 -23.54
CA ILE A 156 -1.56 4.95 -22.09
C ILE A 156 -0.25 4.28 -21.71
N GLN A 157 0.67 5.01 -21.08
CA GLN A 157 1.94 4.48 -20.58
C GLN A 157 1.84 4.29 -19.06
N VAL A 158 1.99 3.07 -18.58
CA VAL A 158 1.94 2.76 -17.14
C VAL A 158 3.37 2.58 -16.63
N ARG A 159 3.74 3.35 -15.60
CA ARG A 159 5.11 3.43 -15.07
C ARG A 159 5.15 3.63 -13.56
N THR A 160 6.27 3.29 -12.93
CA THR A 160 6.61 3.78 -11.58
C THR A 160 7.12 5.23 -11.64
N ILE A 161 7.21 5.89 -10.48
CA ILE A 161 7.85 7.20 -10.34
C ILE A 161 9.29 7.17 -10.87
N LEU A 162 10.07 6.13 -10.52
CA LEU A 162 11.47 6.02 -10.94
C LEU A 162 11.60 5.72 -12.43
N GLN A 163 10.70 4.91 -12.99
CA GLN A 163 10.62 4.67 -14.44
C GLN A 163 10.29 5.93 -15.23
N ASP A 164 9.35 6.75 -14.76
CA ASP A 164 9.01 8.02 -15.42
C ASP A 164 10.17 9.02 -15.32
N ALA A 165 10.81 9.14 -14.16
CA ALA A 165 12.00 9.97 -13.97
C ALA A 165 13.15 9.53 -14.89
N TRP A 166 13.43 8.23 -14.97
CA TRP A 166 14.42 7.67 -15.89
C TRP A 166 14.11 8.05 -17.34
N ALA A 167 12.88 7.81 -17.78
CA ALA A 167 12.49 8.05 -19.17
C ALA A 167 12.53 9.54 -19.56
N GLU A 168 12.24 10.46 -18.64
CA GLU A 168 12.37 11.90 -18.88
C GLU A 168 13.83 12.33 -19.02
N VAL A 169 14.71 11.86 -18.13
CA VAL A 169 16.15 12.15 -18.17
C VAL A 169 16.81 11.52 -19.40
N GLU A 170 16.50 10.25 -19.67
CA GLU A 170 16.99 9.53 -20.84
C GLU A 170 16.57 10.27 -22.12
N HIS A 171 15.30 10.68 -22.23
CA HIS A 171 14.85 11.45 -23.37
C HIS A 171 15.62 12.76 -23.53
N GLU A 172 15.84 13.55 -22.48
CA GLU A 172 16.61 14.81 -22.58
C GLU A 172 18.08 14.60 -22.99
N LEU A 173 18.72 13.55 -22.47
CA LEU A 173 20.12 13.23 -22.77
C LEU A 173 20.30 12.62 -24.16
N ILE A 174 19.42 11.70 -24.55
CA ILE A 174 19.51 10.95 -25.81
C ILE A 174 18.93 11.74 -26.99
N TYR A 175 17.84 12.50 -26.81
CA TYR A 175 17.22 13.25 -27.90
C TYR A 175 18.13 14.36 -28.46
N LYS A 176 19.07 14.86 -27.64
CA LYS A 176 20.04 15.90 -28.03
C LYS A 176 21.39 15.36 -28.52
N SER A 177 21.61 14.05 -28.46
CA SER A 177 22.86 13.40 -28.89
C SER A 177 22.57 12.32 -29.93
N GLU A 178 22.97 12.54 -31.18
CA GLU A 178 23.08 11.43 -32.14
C GLU A 178 24.21 10.51 -31.64
N PHE A 179 23.85 9.44 -30.91
CA PHE A 179 24.83 8.53 -30.34
C PHE A 179 25.72 7.94 -31.44
N ASN A 180 26.99 8.31 -31.41
CA ASN A 180 28.04 7.78 -32.27
C ASN A 180 28.52 6.45 -31.65
N PRO A 181 29.03 5.46 -32.41
CA PRO A 181 29.56 4.21 -31.83
C PRO A 181 30.68 4.37 -30.78
N PHE A 182 31.20 5.60 -30.58
CA PHE A 182 32.18 5.98 -29.56
C PHE A 182 31.59 6.25 -28.16
N ASP A 183 30.27 6.30 -27.99
CA ASP A 183 29.60 6.67 -26.73
C ASP A 183 29.41 5.50 -25.73
N LYS A 184 30.18 4.42 -25.88
CA LYS A 184 30.09 3.23 -25.01
C LYS A 184 30.22 3.54 -23.50
N PRO A 185 31.13 4.42 -23.04
CA PRO A 185 31.21 4.76 -21.62
C PRO A 185 29.96 5.43 -21.07
N LEU A 186 29.34 6.32 -21.87
CA LEU A 186 28.08 7.00 -21.49
C LEU A 186 26.92 6.02 -21.43
N ARG A 187 26.78 5.14 -22.44
CA ARG A 187 25.77 4.08 -22.44
C ARG A 187 25.88 3.15 -21.24
N ARG A 188 27.11 2.79 -20.83
CA ARG A 188 27.34 1.99 -19.62
C ARG A 188 26.91 2.71 -18.34
N LYS A 189 27.18 4.02 -18.22
CA LYS A 189 26.72 4.82 -17.08
C LYS A 189 25.19 4.91 -17.04
N LEU A 190 24.56 5.13 -18.18
CA LEU A 190 23.10 5.14 -18.31
C LEU A 190 22.50 3.79 -17.90
N ALA A 191 23.00 2.68 -18.44
CA ALA A 191 22.56 1.34 -18.05
C ALA A 191 22.76 1.06 -16.55
N SER A 192 23.87 1.53 -15.96
CA SER A 192 24.12 1.38 -14.52
C SER A 192 23.13 2.17 -13.67
N ILE A 193 22.77 3.40 -14.06
CA ILE A 193 21.76 4.19 -13.35
C ILE A 193 20.40 3.51 -13.46
N ASN A 194 20.04 3.03 -14.64
CA ASN A 194 18.78 2.34 -14.86
C ASN A 194 18.64 1.09 -13.98
N ALA A 195 19.73 0.30 -13.86
CA ALA A 195 19.79 -0.84 -12.95
C ALA A 195 19.61 -0.43 -11.48
N SER A 196 20.26 0.65 -11.04
CA SER A 196 20.13 1.16 -9.67
C SER A 196 18.71 1.63 -9.35
N LEU A 197 18.05 2.31 -10.29
CA LEU A 197 16.65 2.72 -10.13
C LEU A 197 15.75 1.49 -10.04
N THR A 198 15.97 0.50 -10.92
CA THR A 198 15.20 -0.76 -10.92
C THR A 198 15.31 -1.48 -9.57
N LEU A 199 16.52 -1.55 -9.03
CA LEU A 199 16.75 -2.12 -7.70
C LEU A 199 16.03 -1.32 -6.60
N ALA A 200 16.04 0.01 -6.68
CA ALA A 200 15.34 0.85 -5.72
C ALA A 200 13.82 0.61 -5.74
N ASP A 201 13.21 0.48 -6.92
CA ASP A 201 11.79 0.12 -7.06
C ASP A 201 11.46 -1.23 -6.40
N ILE A 202 12.32 -2.23 -6.58
CA ILE A 202 12.18 -3.55 -5.94
C ILE A 202 12.26 -3.42 -4.42
N ILE A 203 13.25 -2.70 -3.90
CA ILE A 203 13.42 -2.49 -2.45
C ILE A 203 12.22 -1.74 -1.86
N PHE A 204 11.69 -0.72 -2.54
CA PHE A 204 10.49 -0.03 -2.06
C PHE A 204 9.26 -0.94 -2.02
N GLN A 205 9.11 -1.82 -3.01
CA GLN A 205 8.05 -2.83 -3.01
C GLN A 205 8.23 -3.81 -1.84
N GLU A 206 9.44 -4.31 -1.61
CA GLU A 206 9.74 -5.21 -0.48
C GLU A 206 9.42 -4.57 0.87
N ILE A 207 9.81 -3.30 1.07
CA ILE A 207 9.49 -2.54 2.30
C ILE A 207 7.97 -2.42 2.47
N ARG A 208 7.23 -2.12 1.40
CA ARG A 208 5.76 -2.02 1.43
C ARG A 208 5.13 -3.34 1.81
N ASP A 209 5.58 -4.43 1.22
CA ASP A 209 5.02 -5.76 1.47
C ASP A 209 5.30 -6.22 2.89
N TYR A 210 6.50 -5.93 3.41
CA TYR A 210 6.83 -6.18 4.81
C TYR A 210 5.93 -5.38 5.75
N GLN A 211 5.70 -4.09 5.48
CA GLN A 211 4.82 -3.25 6.30
C GLN A 211 3.37 -3.75 6.28
N LYS A 212 2.83 -4.13 5.11
CA LYS A 212 1.48 -4.69 4.99
C LYS A 212 1.35 -5.97 5.82
N LYS A 213 2.28 -6.92 5.63
CA LYS A 213 2.29 -8.19 6.39
C LYS A 213 2.38 -7.92 7.89
N LEU A 214 3.29 -7.06 8.32
CA LEU A 214 3.46 -6.71 9.72
C LEU A 214 2.19 -6.09 10.31
N GLN A 215 1.51 -5.19 9.58
CA GLN A 215 0.26 -4.58 10.05
C GLN A 215 -0.88 -5.59 10.17
N THR A 216 -1.02 -6.50 9.21
CA THR A 216 -2.01 -7.60 9.26
C THR A 216 -1.76 -8.46 10.49
N GLU A 217 -0.53 -8.95 10.66
CA GLU A 217 -0.14 -9.81 11.79
C GLU A 217 -0.30 -9.08 13.14
N LEU A 218 0.08 -7.80 13.24
CA LEU A 218 -0.12 -7.02 14.46
C LEU A 218 -1.60 -6.77 14.77
N GLY A 219 -2.45 -6.69 13.74
CA GLY A 219 -3.89 -6.48 13.86
C GLY A 219 -4.62 -7.71 14.41
N GLU A 220 -4.41 -8.86 13.79
CA GLU A 220 -4.98 -10.15 14.21
C GLU A 220 -4.60 -10.48 15.66
N ARG A 221 -3.33 -10.32 16.01
CA ARG A 221 -2.85 -10.59 17.37
C ARG A 221 -3.51 -9.71 18.43
N ARG A 222 -3.74 -8.42 18.12
CA ARG A 222 -4.44 -7.54 19.06
C ARG A 222 -5.83 -8.08 19.35
N ASN A 223 -6.56 -8.46 18.31
CA ASN A 223 -7.91 -9.00 18.45
C ASN A 223 -7.90 -10.30 19.26
N SER A 224 -7.03 -11.26 18.93
CA SER A 224 -6.91 -12.52 19.68
C SER A 224 -6.55 -12.32 21.16
N PHE A 225 -5.68 -11.37 21.49
CA PHE A 225 -5.36 -11.07 22.88
C PHE A 225 -6.56 -10.45 23.62
N TYR A 226 -7.31 -9.55 22.97
CA TYR A 226 -8.51 -8.95 23.55
C TYR A 226 -9.60 -10.00 23.76
N GLU A 227 -9.85 -10.87 22.78
CA GLU A 227 -10.79 -11.99 22.88
C GLU A 227 -10.45 -12.87 24.08
N LYS A 228 -9.19 -13.30 24.22
CA LYS A 228 -8.79 -14.11 25.37
C LYS A 228 -8.98 -13.38 26.70
N ALA A 229 -8.70 -12.08 26.75
CA ALA A 229 -8.96 -11.30 27.97
C ALA A 229 -10.46 -11.10 28.22
N ASP A 230 -11.28 -10.99 27.16
CA ASP A 230 -12.74 -10.89 27.24
C ASP A 230 -13.35 -12.21 27.72
N GLU A 231 -12.86 -13.38 27.30
CA GLU A 231 -13.30 -14.70 27.85
C GLU A 231 -13.24 -14.75 29.38
N PHE A 232 -12.16 -14.25 29.99
CA PHE A 232 -12.06 -14.16 31.46
C PHE A 232 -13.08 -13.18 32.07
N SER A 233 -13.43 -12.14 31.32
CA SER A 233 -14.44 -11.16 31.76
C SER A 233 -15.86 -11.68 31.58
N GLU A 234 -16.12 -12.48 30.55
CA GLU A 234 -17.38 -13.19 30.33
C GLU A 234 -17.66 -14.20 31.45
N GLU A 235 -16.63 -14.94 31.92
CA GLU A 235 -16.76 -15.80 33.10
C GLU A 235 -17.17 -15.00 34.34
N MET A 236 -16.63 -13.79 34.52
CA MET A 236 -17.01 -12.87 35.59
C MET A 236 -18.40 -12.26 35.39
N LEU A 237 -18.85 -12.13 34.14
CA LEU A 237 -20.15 -11.55 33.78
C LEU A 237 -21.28 -12.58 33.67
N GLY A 238 -20.97 -13.88 33.60
CA GLY A 238 -21.90 -15.01 33.68
C GLY A 238 -22.52 -15.45 32.34
N GLN A 239 -21.78 -15.39 31.21
CA GLN A 239 -22.25 -15.86 29.90
C GLN A 239 -21.21 -16.75 29.21
N SER A 240 -21.67 -17.62 28.28
CA SER A 240 -20.90 -18.73 27.72
C SER A 240 -20.69 -18.67 26.20
N HIS A 241 -19.40 -18.68 25.81
CA HIS A 241 -18.71 -19.23 24.63
C HIS A 241 -19.16 -18.92 23.19
N HIS A 242 -18.19 -18.42 22.41
CA HIS A 242 -18.09 -18.62 20.95
C HIS A 242 -16.70 -19.14 20.51
N GLN A 243 -16.72 -20.04 19.52
CA GLN A 243 -15.57 -20.75 18.96
C GLN A 243 -14.85 -19.93 17.87
N VAL A 244 -13.52 -19.96 17.89
CA VAL A 244 -12.64 -19.37 16.88
C VAL A 244 -12.56 -20.28 15.64
N ALA A 245 -12.74 -19.68 14.46
CA ALA A 245 -12.64 -20.35 13.16
C ALA A 245 -11.20 -20.27 12.62
N ASP A 246 -10.78 -21.42 12.09
CA ASP A 246 -9.45 -21.72 11.57
C ASP A 246 -9.23 -21.06 10.19
N SER A 247 -8.10 -20.37 10.01
CA SER A 247 -7.66 -19.89 8.70
C SER A 247 -6.18 -20.17 8.47
N SER A 248 -5.91 -21.31 7.83
CA SER A 248 -4.65 -21.56 7.11
C SER A 248 -4.52 -20.59 5.92
N ILE A 249 -3.30 -20.26 5.47
CA ILE A 249 -2.88 -20.27 4.04
C ILE A 249 -1.41 -19.79 3.83
N ILE A 250 -0.70 -20.57 2.98
CA ILE A 250 0.39 -20.29 2.01
C ILE A 250 1.65 -19.53 2.49
N GLY A 251 2.73 -20.29 2.64
CA GLY A 251 4.09 -19.80 2.68
C GLY A 251 4.61 -19.39 1.30
N SER A 252 5.46 -18.36 1.28
CA SER A 252 6.25 -17.97 0.12
C SER A 252 7.61 -17.42 0.56
N PRO A 253 8.69 -17.61 -0.23
CA PRO A 253 10.03 -17.86 0.28
C PRO A 253 10.98 -16.69 0.00
N PHE A 254 11.42 -15.96 1.03
CA PHE A 254 12.55 -15.04 0.94
C PHE A 254 13.41 -15.06 2.22
N SER A 255 14.64 -14.55 2.11
CA SER A 255 15.87 -15.00 2.79
C SER A 255 15.78 -15.24 4.30
N LYS A 256 15.90 -16.50 4.73
CA LYS A 256 16.07 -16.88 6.14
C LYS A 256 17.27 -16.15 6.77
N GLY A 257 17.04 -15.28 7.76
CA GLY A 257 18.06 -15.02 8.80
C GLY A 257 18.13 -13.62 9.41
N SER A 258 17.36 -12.62 8.96
CA SER A 258 17.34 -11.32 9.63
C SER A 258 16.55 -11.36 10.94
N ILE A 259 16.85 -10.44 11.87
CA ILE A 259 16.01 -10.21 13.06
C ILE A 259 14.57 -9.90 12.63
N ASP A 260 14.39 -9.13 11.55
CA ASP A 260 13.07 -8.80 11.01
C ASP A 260 12.29 -10.03 10.54
N ASP A 261 12.96 -11.01 9.92
CA ASP A 261 12.33 -12.27 9.52
C ASP A 261 11.94 -13.12 10.73
N LEU A 262 12.80 -13.16 11.75
CA LEU A 262 12.51 -13.87 12.99
C LEU A 262 11.31 -13.22 13.70
N VAL A 263 11.20 -11.89 13.69
CA VAL A 263 10.04 -11.19 14.23
C VAL A 263 8.78 -11.57 13.47
N LEU A 264 8.80 -11.50 12.12
CA LEU A 264 7.66 -11.87 11.30
C LEU A 264 7.26 -13.34 11.52
N THR A 265 8.23 -14.24 11.58
CA THR A 265 7.99 -15.68 11.82
C THR A 265 7.40 -15.90 13.21
N ALA A 266 7.92 -15.24 14.24
CA ALA A 266 7.40 -15.34 15.60
C ALA A 266 5.96 -14.82 15.69
N LEU A 267 5.64 -13.73 14.99
CA LEU A 267 4.28 -13.18 14.91
C LEU A 267 3.32 -14.16 14.21
N HIS A 268 3.75 -14.73 13.09
CA HIS A 268 2.96 -15.71 12.36
C HIS A 268 2.65 -16.97 13.20
N GLU A 269 3.67 -17.51 13.86
CA GLU A 269 3.49 -18.66 14.79
C GLU A 269 2.60 -18.29 15.97
N HIS A 270 2.60 -17.03 16.40
CA HIS A 270 1.69 -16.55 17.45
C HIS A 270 0.24 -16.56 16.95
N ASN A 271 -0.03 -15.95 15.80
CA ASN A 271 -1.39 -15.82 15.26
C ASN A 271 -2.00 -17.17 14.87
N THR A 272 -1.17 -18.12 14.44
CA THR A 272 -1.59 -19.49 14.13
C THR A 272 -1.77 -20.36 15.39
N GLY A 273 -1.64 -19.79 16.60
CA GLY A 273 -1.83 -20.50 17.87
C GLY A 273 -0.64 -21.35 18.33
N ASN A 274 0.47 -21.37 17.57
CA ASN A 274 1.71 -22.07 17.92
C ASN A 274 2.54 -21.27 18.95
N PHE A 275 1.93 -20.90 20.08
CA PHE A 275 2.52 -20.01 21.07
C PHE A 275 3.87 -20.49 21.63
N LYS A 276 4.08 -21.81 21.75
CA LYS A 276 5.37 -22.37 22.19
C LYS A 276 6.50 -22.01 21.23
N LYS A 277 6.27 -22.20 19.92
CA LYS A 277 7.24 -21.89 18.88
C LYS A 277 7.45 -20.38 18.75
N ALA A 278 6.39 -19.59 18.88
CA ALA A 278 6.50 -18.13 18.96
C ALA A 278 7.42 -17.70 20.12
N VAL A 279 7.23 -18.27 21.32
CA VAL A 279 8.08 -18.01 22.50
C VAL A 279 9.53 -18.39 22.26
N GLU A 280 9.80 -19.53 21.62
CA GLU A 280 11.15 -19.96 21.26
C GLU A 280 11.83 -18.95 20.35
N ILE A 281 11.14 -18.50 19.29
CA ILE A 281 11.69 -17.53 18.33
C ILE A 281 11.90 -16.16 18.99
N TYR A 282 10.95 -15.66 19.80
CA TYR A 282 11.15 -14.42 20.55
C TYR A 282 12.35 -14.50 21.50
N THR A 283 12.55 -15.66 22.14
CA THR A 283 13.70 -15.89 23.02
C THR A 283 15.01 -15.94 22.23
N GLN A 284 15.00 -16.52 21.03
CA GLN A 284 16.12 -16.47 20.11
C GLN A 284 16.48 -15.03 19.72
N ILE A 285 15.49 -14.18 19.44
CA ILE A 285 15.73 -12.76 19.10
C ILE A 285 16.33 -12.02 20.30
N ILE A 286 15.79 -12.21 21.51
CA ILE A 286 16.30 -11.57 22.73
C ILE A 286 17.78 -11.95 22.97
N ASN A 287 18.14 -13.20 22.69
CA ASN A 287 19.48 -13.73 22.90
C ASN A 287 20.39 -13.60 21.66
N SER A 288 19.97 -12.87 20.62
CA SER A 288 20.76 -12.72 19.40
C SER A 288 21.99 -11.83 19.62
N GLU A 289 23.06 -12.13 18.87
CA GLU A 289 24.25 -11.30 18.80
C GLU A 289 24.39 -10.71 17.38
N PRO A 290 24.46 -9.37 17.23
CA PRO A 290 24.49 -8.35 18.28
C PRO A 290 23.13 -8.19 18.99
N VAL A 291 23.18 -7.76 20.25
CA VAL A 291 21.98 -7.53 21.07
C VAL A 291 21.05 -6.51 20.38
N PRO A 292 19.74 -6.79 20.25
CA PRO A 292 18.82 -5.85 19.62
C PRO A 292 18.73 -4.51 20.37
N PRO A 293 18.41 -3.40 19.67
CA PRO A 293 18.17 -2.11 20.30
C PRO A 293 17.08 -2.17 21.39
N ALA A 294 17.16 -1.31 22.41
CA ALA A 294 16.20 -1.27 23.51
C ALA A 294 14.72 -1.19 23.05
N MET A 295 14.42 -0.36 22.05
CA MET A 295 13.07 -0.29 21.48
C MET A 295 12.60 -1.64 20.88
N VAL A 296 13.50 -2.36 20.20
CA VAL A 296 13.19 -3.70 19.67
C VAL A 296 12.96 -4.66 20.83
N LEU A 297 13.84 -4.70 21.82
CA LEU A 297 13.68 -5.54 23.01
C LEU A 297 12.34 -5.28 23.70
N SER A 298 11.95 -4.02 23.89
CA SER A 298 10.64 -3.68 24.46
C SER A 298 9.49 -4.33 23.68
N VAL A 299 9.52 -4.26 22.35
CA VAL A 299 8.51 -4.86 21.48
C VAL A 299 8.52 -6.39 21.57
N ILE A 300 9.70 -7.02 21.57
CA ILE A 300 9.84 -8.49 21.66
C ILE A 300 9.35 -9.02 23.00
N TYR A 301 9.77 -8.41 24.12
CA TYR A 301 9.30 -8.79 25.45
C TYR A 301 7.78 -8.66 25.56
N LYS A 302 7.20 -7.56 25.07
CA LYS A 302 5.73 -7.40 25.01
C LYS A 302 5.06 -8.54 24.25
N HIS A 303 5.59 -8.94 23.10
CA HIS A 303 4.96 -9.98 22.27
C HIS A 303 5.13 -11.39 22.81
N ARG A 304 6.28 -11.68 23.44
CA ARG A 304 6.49 -12.93 24.15
C ARG A 304 5.61 -13.01 25.40
N GLY A 305 5.43 -11.89 26.11
CA GLY A 305 4.47 -11.77 27.22
C GLY A 305 3.05 -12.09 26.80
N MET A 306 2.60 -11.57 25.64
CA MET A 306 1.30 -11.95 25.06
C MET A 306 1.20 -13.45 24.75
N ALA A 307 2.28 -14.07 24.24
CA ALA A 307 2.29 -15.51 23.95
C ALA A 307 2.27 -16.37 25.23
N TYR A 308 2.92 -15.90 26.32
CA TYR A 308 2.80 -16.52 27.64
C TYR A 308 1.39 -16.36 28.21
N PHE A 309 0.78 -15.19 28.08
CA PHE A 309 -0.61 -14.95 28.47
C PHE A 309 -1.57 -15.89 27.72
N ALA A 310 -1.36 -16.07 26.41
CA ALA A 310 -2.11 -17.01 25.59
C ALA A 310 -1.93 -18.49 26.01
N GLN A 311 -0.81 -18.82 26.68
CA GLN A 311 -0.58 -20.13 27.31
C GLN A 311 -1.03 -20.19 28.78
N SER A 312 -1.67 -19.13 29.30
CA SER A 312 -2.07 -18.99 30.71
C SER A 312 -0.89 -19.01 31.69
N LEU A 313 0.31 -18.69 31.19
CA LEU A 313 1.56 -18.56 31.94
C LEU A 313 1.71 -17.12 32.46
N TYR A 314 0.83 -16.75 33.40
CA TYR A 314 0.63 -15.35 33.82
C TYR A 314 1.86 -14.72 34.50
N GLU A 315 2.63 -15.48 35.27
CA GLU A 315 3.83 -14.95 35.92
C GLU A 315 4.93 -14.61 34.89
N GLN A 316 5.15 -15.50 33.90
CA GLN A 316 6.06 -15.22 32.80
C GLN A 316 5.58 -14.04 31.95
N ALA A 317 4.27 -13.96 31.68
CA ALA A 317 3.67 -12.85 30.96
C ALA A 317 3.91 -11.51 31.68
N LEU A 318 3.63 -11.45 32.98
CA LEU A 318 3.82 -10.25 33.81
C LEU A 318 5.29 -9.82 33.84
N ASN A 319 6.22 -10.76 34.00
CA ASN A 319 7.65 -10.47 33.98
C ASN A 319 8.10 -9.89 32.63
N ASP A 320 7.61 -10.45 31.52
CA ASP A 320 7.94 -9.95 30.19
C ASP A 320 7.31 -8.57 29.89
N PHE A 321 6.09 -8.30 30.36
CA PHE A 321 5.50 -6.96 30.25
C PHE A 321 6.30 -5.93 31.06
N LYS A 322 6.72 -6.25 32.28
CA LYS A 322 7.58 -5.38 33.09
C LYS A 322 8.91 -5.10 32.42
N LYS A 323 9.57 -6.13 31.87
CA LYS A 323 10.79 -5.95 31.07
C LYS A 323 10.56 -5.06 29.85
N SER A 324 9.40 -5.19 29.18
CA SER A 324 9.06 -4.29 28.07
C SER A 324 9.00 -2.82 28.51
N VAL A 325 8.43 -2.54 29.69
CA VAL A 325 8.38 -1.19 30.29
C VAL A 325 9.75 -0.71 30.75
N GLU A 326 10.63 -1.60 31.25
CA GLU A 326 12.02 -1.25 31.58
C GLU A 326 12.80 -0.74 30.36
N TYR A 327 12.60 -1.35 29.18
CA TYR A 327 13.24 -0.93 27.94
C TYR A 327 12.56 0.27 27.26
N ASP A 328 11.25 0.43 27.43
CA ASP A 328 10.49 1.60 26.96
C ASP A 328 9.44 2.02 28.01
N PRO A 329 9.78 2.98 28.89
CA PRO A 329 8.86 3.47 29.91
C PRO A 329 7.60 4.17 29.35
N LYS A 330 7.57 4.49 28.05
CA LYS A 330 6.41 5.07 27.37
C LYS A 330 5.53 4.01 26.70
N CYS A 331 5.84 2.72 26.85
CA CYS A 331 5.06 1.64 26.29
C CYS A 331 3.76 1.41 27.08
N PHE A 332 2.79 2.31 26.94
CA PHE A 332 1.50 2.24 27.62
C PHE A 332 0.78 0.90 27.42
N ARG A 333 0.96 0.26 26.25
CA ARG A 333 0.37 -1.06 25.94
C ARG A 333 0.89 -2.15 26.88
N SER A 334 2.17 -2.15 27.21
CA SER A 334 2.74 -3.15 28.13
C SER A 334 2.21 -2.95 29.55
N ILE A 335 2.11 -1.71 30.02
CA ILE A 335 1.49 -1.38 31.32
C ILE A 335 0.02 -1.81 31.35
N TYR A 336 -0.72 -1.55 30.27
CA TYR A 336 -2.08 -2.05 30.11
C TYR A 336 -2.16 -3.58 30.18
N TYR A 337 -1.25 -4.30 29.51
CA TYR A 337 -1.20 -5.76 29.59
C TYR A 337 -0.85 -6.28 30.99
N GLU A 338 0.01 -5.58 31.75
CA GLU A 338 0.21 -5.88 33.18
C GLU A 338 -1.11 -5.77 33.96
N GLY A 339 -1.90 -4.72 33.70
CA GLY A 339 -3.21 -4.53 34.33
C GLY A 339 -4.19 -5.66 34.02
N ILE A 340 -4.19 -6.16 32.78
CA ILE A 340 -4.98 -7.34 32.41
C ILE A 340 -4.53 -8.58 33.19
N VAL A 341 -3.21 -8.82 33.29
CA VAL A 341 -2.69 -9.97 34.04
C VAL A 341 -3.10 -9.89 35.52
N TYR A 342 -3.00 -8.71 36.14
CA TYR A 342 -3.46 -8.52 37.52
C TYR A 342 -4.96 -8.74 37.67
N SER A 343 -5.79 -8.25 36.74
CA SER A 343 -7.23 -8.46 36.76
C SER A 343 -7.59 -9.95 36.66
N VAL A 344 -6.95 -10.70 35.75
CA VAL A 344 -7.12 -12.16 35.63
C VAL A 344 -6.70 -12.90 36.90
N GLN A 345 -5.70 -12.39 37.63
CA GLN A 345 -5.28 -12.91 38.93
C GLN A 345 -6.18 -12.49 40.11
N GLY A 346 -7.26 -11.74 39.87
CA GLY A 346 -8.15 -11.20 40.91
C GLY A 346 -7.54 -10.05 41.72
N LYS A 347 -6.46 -9.46 41.24
CA LYS A 347 -5.75 -8.33 41.87
C LYS A 347 -6.24 -7.01 41.28
N ASP A 348 -7.53 -6.73 41.48
CA ASP A 348 -8.21 -5.62 40.81
C ASP A 348 -7.67 -4.23 41.21
N LYS A 349 -7.11 -4.06 42.41
CA LYS A 349 -6.51 -2.78 42.83
C LYS A 349 -5.24 -2.48 42.04
N GLU A 350 -4.37 -3.48 41.92
CA GLU A 350 -3.15 -3.42 41.12
C GLU A 350 -3.49 -3.24 39.62
N ALA A 351 -4.55 -3.89 39.15
CA ALA A 351 -5.05 -3.70 37.79
C ALA A 351 -5.46 -2.25 37.52
N VAL A 352 -6.24 -1.63 38.43
CA VAL A 352 -6.64 -0.21 38.32
C VAL A 352 -5.42 0.71 38.28
N GLU A 353 -4.40 0.48 39.11
CA GLU A 353 -3.16 1.27 39.10
C GLU A 353 -2.43 1.16 37.76
N CYS A 354 -2.31 -0.04 37.20
CA CYS A 354 -1.75 -0.24 35.86
C CYS A 354 -2.56 0.51 34.78
N PHE A 355 -3.90 0.45 34.84
CA PHE A 355 -4.74 1.15 33.87
C PHE A 355 -4.65 2.67 34.00
N ASP A 356 -4.58 3.20 35.22
CA ASP A 356 -4.33 4.62 35.49
C ASP A 356 -2.99 5.06 34.88
N ASN A 357 -1.93 4.28 35.12
CA ASN A 357 -0.59 4.55 34.58
C ASN A 357 -0.54 4.48 33.05
N SER A 358 -1.26 3.53 32.44
CA SER A 358 -1.39 3.46 30.97
C SER A 358 -2.09 4.70 30.41
N LEU A 359 -3.23 5.10 31.01
CA LEU A 359 -4.02 6.25 30.57
C LEU A 359 -3.31 7.59 30.82
N ALA A 360 -2.40 7.66 31.79
CA ALA A 360 -1.55 8.82 32.01
C ALA A 360 -0.54 9.05 30.88
N ILE A 361 -0.14 7.98 30.16
CA ILE A 361 0.77 8.07 29.00
C ILE A 361 -0.03 8.34 27.72
N ASP A 362 -1.12 7.62 27.50
CA ASP A 362 -2.03 7.83 26.36
C ASP A 362 -3.49 7.75 26.82
N ALA A 363 -4.21 8.87 26.74
CA ALA A 363 -5.59 8.95 27.21
C ALA A 363 -6.62 8.37 26.22
N PHE A 364 -6.27 8.15 24.94
CA PHE A 364 -7.25 7.79 23.90
C PHE A 364 -7.39 6.27 23.71
N GLN A 365 -7.61 5.55 24.82
CA GLN A 365 -7.61 4.09 24.82
C GLN A 365 -8.94 3.51 25.32
N SER A 366 -9.88 3.28 24.41
CA SER A 366 -11.25 2.82 24.73
C SER A 366 -11.27 1.49 25.52
N HIS A 367 -10.46 0.51 25.13
CA HIS A 367 -10.35 -0.78 25.84
C HIS A 367 -9.77 -0.65 27.25
N VAL A 368 -8.89 0.33 27.52
CA VAL A 368 -8.33 0.53 28.86
C VAL A 368 -9.40 1.04 29.81
N TYR A 369 -10.21 2.01 29.36
CA TYR A 369 -11.37 2.47 30.13
C TYR A 369 -12.34 1.34 30.45
N TYR A 370 -12.67 0.49 29.47
CA TYR A 370 -13.52 -0.67 29.72
C TYR A 370 -12.94 -1.64 30.77
N ARG A 371 -11.65 -2.02 30.65
CA ARG A 371 -11.02 -2.93 31.62
C ARG A 371 -10.88 -2.30 33.01
N ARG A 372 -10.60 -1.00 33.08
CA ARG A 372 -10.57 -0.27 34.35
C ARG A 372 -11.96 -0.18 34.97
N ALA A 373 -13.02 0.03 34.17
CA ALA A 373 -14.40 0.00 34.64
C ALA A 373 -14.77 -1.35 35.27
N LEU A 374 -14.33 -2.46 34.66
CA LEU A 374 -14.56 -3.80 35.18
C LEU A 374 -13.83 -4.02 36.52
N ALA A 375 -12.55 -3.67 36.61
CA ALA A 375 -11.79 -3.77 37.86
C ALA A 375 -12.37 -2.85 38.95
N LEU A 376 -12.78 -1.63 38.60
CA LEU A 376 -13.46 -0.69 39.50
C LEU A 376 -14.79 -1.24 40.00
N PHE A 377 -15.57 -1.91 39.14
CA PHE A 377 -16.81 -2.59 39.51
C PHE A 377 -16.55 -3.67 40.56
N ASN A 378 -15.52 -4.50 40.38
CA ASN A 378 -15.17 -5.58 41.31
C ASN A 378 -14.75 -5.06 42.69
N ILE A 379 -14.02 -3.94 42.75
CA ILE A 379 -13.66 -3.31 44.04
C ILE A 379 -14.77 -2.42 44.62
N GLY A 380 -15.95 -2.38 43.99
CA GLY A 380 -17.14 -1.66 44.47
C GLY A 380 -17.17 -0.16 44.17
N ASN A 381 -16.28 0.35 43.32
CA ASN A 381 -16.23 1.76 42.92
C ASN A 381 -17.11 2.03 41.69
N TYR A 382 -18.43 1.92 41.88
CA TYR A 382 -19.40 1.99 40.78
C TYR A 382 -19.47 3.36 40.08
N THR A 383 -19.17 4.46 40.78
CA THR A 383 -19.20 5.82 40.22
C THR A 383 -18.11 6.01 39.17
N LYS A 384 -16.85 5.68 39.51
CA LYS A 384 -15.75 5.73 38.55
C LYS A 384 -15.92 4.69 37.44
N ALA A 385 -16.44 3.50 37.75
CA ALA A 385 -16.72 2.49 36.73
C ALA A 385 -17.73 3.00 35.68
N MET A 386 -18.79 3.70 36.10
CA MET A 386 -19.76 4.29 35.17
C MET A 386 -19.13 5.42 34.32
N GLU A 387 -18.27 6.24 34.91
CA GLU A 387 -17.52 7.26 34.17
C GLU A 387 -16.66 6.63 33.07
N ASP A 388 -15.94 5.54 33.40
CA ASP A 388 -15.10 4.82 32.46
C ASP A 388 -15.89 4.13 31.36
N VAL A 389 -17.06 3.54 31.67
CA VAL A 389 -17.97 3.02 30.65
C VAL A 389 -18.36 4.11 29.65
N ASN A 390 -18.70 5.32 30.15
CA ASN A 390 -19.06 6.43 29.29
C ASN A 390 -17.87 6.93 28.45
N ASN A 391 -16.65 6.92 29.00
CA ASN A 391 -15.45 7.28 28.25
C ASN A 391 -15.11 6.25 27.16
N ALA A 392 -15.26 4.95 27.45
CA ALA A 392 -15.10 3.89 26.46
C ALA A 392 -16.08 4.05 25.29
N LEU A 393 -17.36 4.34 25.57
CA LEU A 393 -18.38 4.62 24.55
C LEU A 393 -18.05 5.88 23.73
N LYS A 394 -17.61 6.97 24.36
CA LYS A 394 -17.19 8.20 23.64
C LYS A 394 -16.03 7.97 22.68
N LEU A 395 -15.16 7.00 22.99
CA LEU A 395 -14.04 6.59 22.15
C LEU A 395 -14.41 5.51 21.13
N GLY A 396 -15.71 5.18 21.00
CA GLY A 396 -16.24 4.28 19.97
C GLY A 396 -16.14 2.79 20.29
N LEU A 397 -15.90 2.40 21.55
CA LEU A 397 -16.02 0.99 21.93
C LEU A 397 -17.49 0.62 22.08
N GLU A 398 -17.98 -0.22 21.16
CA GLU A 398 -19.32 -0.76 21.16
C GLU A 398 -19.22 -2.29 21.15
N ASN A 399 -19.25 -2.93 22.32
CA ASN A 399 -19.34 -4.39 22.44
C ASN A 399 -20.44 -4.79 23.46
N GLU A 400 -20.89 -6.04 23.37
CA GLU A 400 -21.98 -6.57 24.21
C GLU A 400 -21.62 -6.56 25.70
N ASP A 401 -20.34 -6.81 26.03
CA ASP A 401 -19.86 -6.83 27.41
C ASP A 401 -19.88 -5.46 28.08
N LEU A 402 -19.49 -4.39 27.37
CA LEU A 402 -19.55 -3.02 27.88
C LEU A 402 -21.00 -2.62 28.17
N ASN A 403 -21.93 -3.01 27.29
CA ASN A 403 -23.36 -2.80 27.49
C ASN A 403 -23.88 -3.61 28.70
N THR A 404 -23.44 -4.85 28.85
CA THR A 404 -23.80 -5.71 29.99
C THR A 404 -23.28 -5.12 31.31
N LEU A 405 -22.02 -4.66 31.35
CA LEU A 405 -21.44 -3.98 32.50
C LEU A 405 -22.21 -2.70 32.84
N LYS A 406 -22.57 -1.90 31.83
CA LYS A 406 -23.39 -0.70 32.00
C LYS A 406 -24.74 -1.01 32.65
N LEU A 407 -25.45 -2.05 32.18
CA LEU A 407 -26.72 -2.48 32.76
C LEU A 407 -26.56 -2.95 34.21
N LYS A 408 -25.49 -3.69 34.54
CA LYS A 408 -25.18 -4.10 35.91
C LYS A 408 -24.91 -2.90 36.82
N LEU A 409 -24.17 -1.90 36.33
CA LEU A 409 -23.91 -0.65 37.05
C LEU A 409 -25.21 0.12 37.32
N ILE A 410 -26.10 0.28 36.33
CA ILE A 410 -27.40 0.95 36.50
C ILE A 410 -28.22 0.27 37.60
N LYS A 411 -28.35 -1.06 37.57
CA LYS A 411 -29.05 -1.81 38.63
C LYS A 411 -28.46 -1.57 40.02
N LYS A 412 -27.13 -1.42 40.13
CA LYS A 412 -26.47 -1.12 41.41
C LYS A 412 -26.76 0.31 41.90
N PHE A 413 -26.92 1.28 41.00
CA PHE A 413 -27.36 2.63 41.36
C PHE A 413 -28.83 2.66 41.80
N ASP A 414 -29.70 1.95 41.09
CA ASP A 414 -31.13 1.89 41.42
C ASP A 414 -31.42 1.19 42.75
N MET A 415 -30.56 0.25 43.19
CA MET A 415 -30.67 -0.41 44.50
C MET A 415 -30.14 0.44 45.68
N ASN A 416 -29.40 1.52 45.39
CA ASN A 416 -28.76 2.38 46.39
C ASN A 416 -29.48 3.75 46.58
N MET A 417 -30.59 3.98 45.86
CA MET A 417 -31.57 5.04 46.14
C MET A 417 -32.78 4.47 46.87
#